data_AF-A0A7K1VAP1-F1
#
_entry.id   AF-A0A7K1VAP1-F1
#
_cell.length_a   1.000
_cell.length_b   1.000
_cell.length_c   1.000
_cell.angle_alpha   90.00
_cell.angle_beta   90.00
_cell.angle_gamma   90.00
#
_symmetry.space_group_name_H-M   'P 1'
#
loop_
_entity.id
_entity.type
_entity.pdbx_description
1 polymer ?
#
loop_
_entity_poly.entity_id
_entity_poly.type
_entity_poly.pdbx_seq_one_letter_code
_entity_poly.pdbx_strand_id
1 'polypeptide(L)' 'MELDAAQAEEIRLATSDGDKSITTHTTTIHDADGNVVARATQDVYVRQLRPGLDVGAARS' A
#
# COMPACT_ATOMS: atom_id res chain seq x y z
N MET A 1 3.26 -7.88 -5.65
CA MET A 1 4.05 -6.74 -5.18
C MET A 1 4.27 -6.93 -3.70
N GLU A 2 5.51 -6.85 -3.26
CA GLU A 2 5.88 -6.97 -1.85
C GLU A 2 6.53 -5.66 -1.44
N LEU A 3 6.15 -5.12 -0.28
CA LEU A 3 6.81 -3.95 0.30
C LEU A 3 8.09 -4.41 0.95
N ASP A 4 9.20 -3.75 0.65
CA ASP A 4 10.44 -4.05 1.37
C ASP A 4 10.33 -3.64 2.85
N ALA A 5 11.25 -4.15 3.66
CA ALA A 5 11.23 -3.93 5.10
C ALA A 5 11.36 -2.44 5.48
N ALA A 6 12.09 -1.65 4.68
CA ALA A 6 12.31 -0.24 4.94
C ALA A 6 11.05 0.59 4.65
N GLN A 7 10.42 0.35 3.50
CA GLN A 7 9.14 0.94 3.12
C GLN A 7 8.03 0.57 4.12
N ALA A 8 7.99 -0.68 4.56
CA ALA A 8 7.04 -1.12 5.57
C ALA A 8 7.26 -0.39 6.92
N GLU A 9 8.52 -0.15 7.30
CA GLU A 9 8.83 0.60 8.53
C GLU A 9 8.49 2.08 8.41
N GLU A 10 8.77 2.70 7.27
CA GLU A 10 8.40 4.09 6.99
C GLU A 10 6.87 4.27 7.09
N ILE A 11 6.09 3.36 6.51
CA ILE A 11 4.63 3.38 6.61
C ILE A 11 4.18 3.22 8.06
N ARG A 12 4.81 2.33 8.84
CA ARG A 12 4.48 2.17 10.27
C ARG A 12 4.75 3.44 11.06
N LEU A 13 5.88 4.09 10.84
CA LEU A 13 6.21 5.36 11.50
C LEU A 13 5.24 6.47 11.11
N ALA A 14 4.96 6.63 9.81
CA ALA A 14 4.07 7.65 9.27
C ALA A 14 2.59 7.50 9.69
N THR A 15 2.21 6.33 10.20
CA THR A 15 0.83 6.06 10.65
C THR A 15 0.72 5.89 12.16
N SER A 16 1.82 6.04 12.90
CA SER A 16 1.93 5.71 14.33
C SER A 16 1.12 6.60 15.28
N ASP A 17 0.81 7.82 14.86
CA ASP A 17 -0.06 8.78 15.56
C ASP A 17 -1.51 8.77 15.03
N GLY A 18 -1.82 7.81 14.16
CA GLY A 18 -3.12 7.65 13.54
C GLY A 18 -3.33 8.47 12.27
N ASP A 19 -2.28 9.10 11.72
CA ASP A 19 -2.27 9.61 10.36
C ASP A 19 -2.30 8.48 9.31
N LYS A 20 -2.41 8.88 8.05
CA LYS A 20 -2.47 7.98 6.89
C LYS A 20 -1.19 8.09 6.06
N SER A 21 -0.79 6.98 5.46
CA SER A 21 0.19 6.94 4.38
C SER A 21 -0.50 6.60 3.06
N ILE A 22 -0.12 7.30 1.99
CA ILE A 22 -0.56 7.00 0.62
C ILE A 22 0.69 6.89 -0.24
N THR A 23 0.89 5.74 -0.86
CA THR A 23 2.02 5.48 -1.76
C THR A 23 1.53 5.04 -3.14
N THR A 24 2.20 5.48 -4.20
CA THR A 24 1.93 5.03 -5.56
C THR A 24 3.02 4.07 -5.98
N HIS A 25 2.64 2.87 -6.41
CA HIS A 25 3.55 1.87 -6.93
C HIS A 25 3.27 1.64 -8.42
N THR A 26 4.34 1.47 -9.19
CA THR A 26 4.26 1.20 -10.62
C THR A 26 5.09 -0.03 -10.95
N THR A 27 4.58 -0.87 -11.84
CA THR A 27 5.33 -1.99 -12.41
C THR A 27 5.12 -2.08 -13.92
N THR A 28 6.14 -2.54 -14.61
CA THR A 28 6.12 -2.81 -16.05
C THR A 28 5.99 -4.32 -16.25
N ILE A 29 5.06 -4.72 -17.12
CA ILE A 29 4.82 -6.13 -17.44
C ILE A 29 5.45 -6.39 -18.80
N HIS A 30 6.30 -7.41 -18.83
CA HIS A 30 7.02 -7.84 -20.03
C HIS A 30 6.46 -9.18 -20.55
N ASP A 31 6.47 -9.38 -21.86
CA ASP A 31 6.25 -10.71 -22.44
C ASP A 31 7.50 -11.61 -22.31
N ALA A 32 7.41 -12.82 -22.86
CA ALA A 32 8.50 -13.80 -22.81
C ALA A 32 9.77 -13.36 -23.56
N ASP A 33 9.63 -12.45 -24.53
CA ASP A 33 10.74 -11.90 -25.32
C ASP A 33 11.32 -10.63 -24.69
N GLY A 34 10.75 -10.18 -23.56
CA GLY A 34 11.19 -9.00 -22.82
C GLY A 34 10.54 -7.69 -23.30
N ASN A 35 9.61 -7.74 -24.26
CA ASN A 35 8.92 -6.53 -24.71
C ASN A 35 7.91 -6.07 -23.67
N VAL A 36 7.79 -4.75 -23.49
CA VAL A 36 6.78 -4.19 -22.60
C VAL A 36 5.40 -4.36 -23.22
N VAL A 37 4.52 -5.08 -22.53
CA VAL A 37 3.13 -5.30 -22.96
C VAL A 37 2.11 -4.51 -22.16
N ALA A 38 2.46 -4.10 -20.94
CA ALA A 38 1.60 -3.28 -20.10
C ALA A 38 2.39 -2.54 -19.01
N ARG A 39 1.72 -1.54 -18.43
CA ARG A 39 2.16 -0.86 -17.21
C ARG A 39 0.99 -0.86 -16.23
N ALA A 40 1.25 -1.28 -15.00
CA ALA A 40 0.28 -1.25 -13.92
C ALA A 40 0.69 -0.22 -12.88
N THR A 41 -0.27 0.57 -12.44
CA THR A 41 -0.11 1.56 -11.36
C THR A 41 -1.12 1.26 -10.27
N GLN A 42 -0.69 1.29 -9.02
CA GLN A 42 -1.53 1.06 -7.85
C GLN A 42 -1.24 2.12 -6.80
N ASP A 43 -2.30 2.78 -6.32
CA ASP A 43 -2.23 3.61 -5.12
C ASP A 43 -2.61 2.76 -3.90
N VAL A 44 -1.77 2.81 -2.86
CA VAL A 44 -1.95 2.05 -1.62
C VAL A 44 -2.16 3.03 -0.48
N TYR A 45 -3.32 2.89 0.17
CA TYR A 45 -3.69 3.64 1.36
C TYR A 45 -3.48 2.78 2.61
N VAL A 46 -2.74 3.28 3.57
CA VAL A 46 -2.53 2.62 4.87
C VAL A 46 -2.85 3.59 5.99
N ARG A 47 -3.56 3.10 7.01
CA ARG A 47 -3.75 3.79 8.29
C ARG A 47 -3.67 2.79 9.43
N GLN A 48 -3.25 3.23 10.60
CA GLN A 48 -3.34 2.40 11.80
C GLN A 48 -4.82 2.25 12.21
N LEU A 49 -5.23 1.01 12.48
CA LEU A 49 -6.55 0.74 13.05
C LEU A 49 -6.62 1.32 14.46
N ARG A 50 -7.70 2.05 14.77
CA ARG A 50 -7.98 2.54 16.13
C ARG A 50 -8.98 1.58 16.79
N PRO A 51 -8.54 0.75 17.75
CA PRO A 51 -9.42 -0.20 18.42
C PRO A 51 -10.55 0.57 19.13
N GLY A 52 -11.80 0.29 18.75
CA GLY A 52 -13.01 0.92 19.30
C GLY A 52 -13.77 1.84 18.34
N LEU A 53 -13.10 2.45 17.36
CA LEU A 53 -13.76 3.29 16.34
C LEU A 53 -14.03 2.49 15.05
N ASP A 54 -13.09 1.64 14.64
CA ASP A 54 -13.11 0.99 13.31
C ASP A 54 -13.88 -0.35 13.27
N VAL A 55 -14.08 -1.01 14.42
CA VAL A 55 -14.75 -2.34 14.49
C VAL A 55 -16.25 -2.24 14.18
N GLY A 56 -16.85 -1.06 14.36
CA GLY A 56 -18.26 -0.81 14.02
C GLY A 56 -18.52 -0.60 12.52
N ALA A 57 -17.53 -0.17 11.75
CA ALA A 57 -17.68 0.13 10.32
C ALA A 57 -17.48 -1.09 9.40
N ALA A 58 -16.80 -2.14 9.88
CA ALA A 58 -16.50 -3.33 9.08
C ALA A 58 -17.66 -4.37 9.04
N ARG A 59 -18.79 -4.09 9.72
CA ARG A 59 -19.96 -5.00 9.82
C ARG A 59 -21.29 -4.39 9.40
N SER A 60 -21.29 -3.21 8.76
CA SER A 60 -22.50 -2.57 8.20
C SER A 60 -22.56 -2.71 6.69
#